data_AF-A0A7Y8LED7-F1
#
_entry.id   AF-A0A7Y8LED7-F1
#
_cell.length_a   1.000
_cell.length_b   1.000
_cell.length_c   1.000
_cell.angle_alpha   90.00
_cell.angle_beta   90.00
_cell.angle_gamma   90.00
#
_symmetry.space_group_name_H-M   'P 1'
#
loop_
_entity.id
_entity.type
_entity.pdbx_description
1 polymer ?
#
loop_
_entity_poly.entity_id
_entity_poly.type
_entity_poly.pdbx_seq_one_letter_code
_entity_poly.pdbx_strand_id
1 'polypeptide(L)'
;AGSKAVDKRIQGKEVHQFGKGDDPSGWVRNDLDNSMRTCETCHINGWQNAPIAKHSWLPPLHMEKLSCQACHIPSRAVKSALVQASDVFNPAPRITPPPKHIWTFYDQEMRFWNHYGELELFTAMDQPTDITRPTLFKYKGKIYPGNRVHSSWVGFEEEGKKGLNQLFMKDFFQMWMQHQTDPSKNYPELSQIKDDNNDGIIEVNRSEEVDALLTSVKNFLSNTGFPLEGKRLVWVSDSKVYYSSKKSSEIPREEYEATAYASVYKFSHDIAPAKAALGAKGCTDCHRSGSPFFEGRVLKEIFSSKDGKPVWMPNYEILGLSNIWIKIGSFREELLKPFLYVLTGLLIILAILIILLQLALRNNFISPQKAKFFVWIVLAGVIAFFLIASLSPGLIEFMTFSRFTLDANHFWIAVIIFLISIAIMLSQKVGEKTSGISKAIRKLGWLFIILGSFSGMLILLKIGGLSIITRLAYTGFDFSFVFMAISSIISLIIRIGSDKGIQK
;
A
#
# COMPACT_ATOMS: atom_id res chain seq x y z
N ALA A 1 -7.43 -37.28 17.25
CA ALA A 1 -8.14 -36.10 16.74
C ALA A 1 -7.43 -35.60 15.47
N GLY A 2 -7.42 -36.38 14.39
CA GLY A 2 -6.68 -36.07 13.15
C GLY A 2 -7.26 -36.74 11.91
N SER A 3 -8.06 -37.79 12.08
CA SER A 3 -8.71 -38.54 11.00
C SER A 3 -9.61 -37.70 10.08
N LYS A 4 -10.10 -36.55 10.55
CA LYS A 4 -10.93 -35.60 9.78
C LYS A 4 -10.15 -34.37 9.27
N ALA A 5 -8.82 -34.34 9.39
CA ALA A 5 -8.04 -33.25 8.82
C ALA A 5 -8.15 -33.26 7.29
N VAL A 6 -8.26 -32.07 6.68
CA VAL A 6 -8.29 -31.91 5.21
C VAL A 6 -6.90 -32.13 4.63
N ASP A 7 -5.87 -31.70 5.34
CA ASP A 7 -4.48 -31.89 4.94
C ASP A 7 -3.98 -33.29 5.28
N LYS A 8 -3.52 -34.02 4.27
CA LYS A 8 -3.03 -35.40 4.38
C LYS A 8 -1.83 -35.53 5.32
N ARG A 9 -0.98 -34.51 5.44
CA ARG A 9 0.23 -34.52 6.28
C ARG A 9 -0.10 -34.64 7.77
N ILE A 10 -1.29 -34.21 8.17
CA ILE A 10 -1.78 -34.27 9.55
C ILE A 10 -3.02 -35.15 9.70
N GLN A 11 -3.36 -35.96 8.69
CA GLN A 11 -4.52 -36.85 8.71
C GLN A 11 -4.15 -38.20 9.35
N GLY A 12 -4.81 -38.56 10.46
CA GLY A 12 -4.56 -39.86 11.10
C GLY A 12 -5.28 -40.08 12.43
N LYS A 13 -5.45 -41.36 12.79
CA LYS A 13 -5.81 -41.80 14.14
C LYS A 13 -4.56 -41.52 14.99
N GLU A 14 -4.67 -40.68 16.02
CA GLU A 14 -3.56 -40.18 16.89
C GLU A 14 -2.77 -38.96 16.43
N VAL A 15 -2.88 -38.52 15.18
CA VAL A 15 -2.44 -37.16 14.84
C VAL A 15 -3.42 -36.18 15.49
N HIS A 16 -2.92 -35.20 16.24
CA HIS A 16 -3.74 -34.10 16.77
C HIS A 16 -3.91 -33.05 15.66
N GLN A 17 -5.08 -32.40 15.53
CA GLN A 17 -5.39 -31.41 14.46
C GLN A 17 -4.61 -30.09 14.65
N PHE A 18 -3.30 -30.15 14.78
CA PHE A 18 -2.46 -28.97 14.75
C PHE A 18 -2.25 -28.58 13.30
N GLY A 19 -3.27 -27.95 12.72
CA GLY A 19 -3.10 -27.19 11.48
C GLY A 19 -2.15 -26.04 11.78
N LYS A 20 -1.01 -26.00 11.11
CA LYS A 20 -0.07 -24.88 11.20
C LYS A 20 -0.49 -23.82 10.19
N GLY A 21 -0.56 -22.58 10.66
CA GLY A 21 -0.58 -21.41 9.79
C GLY A 21 0.76 -21.27 9.06
N ASP A 22 0.90 -20.15 8.36
CA ASP A 22 2.13 -19.78 7.69
C ASP A 22 2.51 -18.39 8.18
N ASP A 23 3.65 -18.27 8.85
CA ASP A 23 4.14 -17.00 9.39
C ASP A 23 5.67 -16.91 9.22
N PRO A 24 6.20 -15.78 8.72
CA PRO A 24 7.64 -15.60 8.48
C PRO A 24 8.52 -15.70 9.73
N SER A 25 8.00 -15.53 10.95
CA SER A 25 8.78 -15.69 12.19
C SER A 25 8.93 -17.15 12.65
N GLY A 26 8.08 -18.06 12.17
CA GLY A 26 7.95 -19.42 12.70
C GLY A 26 8.61 -20.49 11.85
N TRP A 27 9.81 -20.92 12.23
CA TRP A 27 10.61 -21.92 11.49
C TRP A 27 10.33 -23.40 11.87
N VAL A 28 9.46 -23.63 12.85
CA VAL A 28 9.16 -24.99 13.33
C VAL A 28 8.23 -25.69 12.34
N ARG A 29 8.65 -26.85 11.81
CA ARG A 29 7.84 -27.70 10.92
C ARG A 29 7.24 -26.93 9.74
N ASN A 30 8.07 -26.22 8.98
CA ASN A 30 7.64 -25.50 7.77
C ASN A 30 7.03 -26.43 6.70
N ASP A 31 7.36 -27.72 6.76
CA ASP A 31 6.70 -28.77 5.98
C ASP A 31 5.20 -28.92 6.30
N LEU A 32 4.68 -28.29 7.36
CA LEU A 32 3.26 -28.23 7.72
C LEU A 32 2.61 -26.87 7.47
N ASP A 33 3.32 -25.88 6.91
CA ASP A 33 2.75 -24.57 6.60
C ASP A 33 1.46 -24.72 5.78
N ASN A 34 0.47 -23.88 6.11
CA ASN A 34 -0.85 -23.85 5.49
C ASN A 34 -1.61 -25.19 5.54
N SER A 35 -1.39 -26.00 6.58
CA SER A 35 -2.19 -27.22 6.83
C SER A 35 -3.54 -26.91 7.50
N MET A 36 -3.73 -25.68 7.98
CA MET A 36 -5.04 -25.14 8.35
C MET A 36 -5.83 -24.65 7.12
N ARG A 37 -7.17 -24.64 7.22
CA ARG A 37 -8.02 -24.08 6.15
C ARG A 37 -7.72 -22.60 5.95
N THR A 38 -7.70 -22.17 4.68
CA THR A 38 -7.47 -20.76 4.31
C THR A 38 -8.79 -20.00 4.12
N CYS A 39 -8.71 -18.68 3.96
CA CYS A 39 -9.85 -17.82 3.64
C CYS A 39 -10.61 -18.32 2.40
N GLU A 40 -9.88 -18.75 1.36
CA GLU A 40 -10.43 -19.22 0.10
C GLU A 40 -11.26 -20.50 0.26
N THR A 41 -10.90 -21.36 1.22
CA THR A 41 -11.65 -22.60 1.48
C THR A 41 -13.11 -22.31 1.80
N CYS A 42 -13.37 -21.27 2.60
CA CYS A 42 -14.74 -20.88 2.96
C CYS A 42 -15.30 -19.83 2.00
N HIS A 43 -14.59 -18.72 1.79
CA HIS A 43 -15.12 -17.54 1.09
C HIS A 43 -15.02 -17.59 -0.43
N ILE A 44 -14.35 -18.59 -1.01
CA ILE A 44 -14.31 -18.79 -2.47
C ILE A 44 -14.99 -20.11 -2.83
N ASN A 45 -14.64 -21.21 -2.14
CA ASN A 45 -15.21 -22.54 -2.44
C ASN A 45 -16.55 -22.80 -1.73
N GLY A 46 -17.02 -21.90 -0.85
CA GLY A 46 -18.32 -22.03 -0.18
C GLY A 46 -18.37 -23.14 0.87
N TRP A 47 -17.23 -23.53 1.46
CA TRP A 47 -17.22 -24.56 2.50
C TRP A 47 -18.17 -24.18 3.66
N GLN A 48 -18.99 -25.15 4.09
CA GLN A 48 -20.04 -24.96 5.10
C GLN A 48 -21.03 -23.82 4.77
N ASN A 49 -21.34 -23.61 3.49
CA ASN A 49 -22.23 -22.55 3.02
C ASN A 49 -21.78 -21.13 3.43
N ALA A 50 -20.47 -20.93 3.60
CA ALA A 50 -19.93 -19.61 3.88
C ALA A 50 -20.23 -18.63 2.73
N PRO A 51 -20.51 -17.34 3.03
CA PRO A 51 -20.76 -16.34 2.00
C PRO A 51 -19.60 -16.23 1.00
N ILE A 52 -19.91 -16.33 -0.29
CA ILE A 52 -18.92 -16.28 -1.38
C ILE A 52 -18.56 -14.83 -1.71
N ALA A 53 -17.28 -14.51 -1.60
CA ALA A 53 -16.72 -13.20 -1.88
C ALA A 53 -16.37 -13.06 -3.38
N LYS A 54 -17.29 -12.45 -4.16
CA LYS A 54 -17.19 -12.42 -5.63
C LYS A 54 -16.12 -11.48 -6.19
N HIS A 55 -15.86 -10.35 -5.53
CA HIS A 55 -14.90 -9.31 -5.98
C HIS A 55 -15.01 -8.90 -7.46
N SER A 56 -16.22 -8.94 -8.05
CA SER A 56 -16.43 -8.81 -9.50
C SER A 56 -16.02 -7.46 -10.10
N TRP A 57 -15.90 -6.43 -9.27
CA TRP A 57 -15.48 -5.08 -9.65
C TRP A 57 -13.95 -4.92 -9.70
N LEU A 58 -13.19 -5.85 -9.12
CA LEU A 58 -11.75 -5.74 -8.94
C LEU A 58 -11.00 -6.54 -10.02
N PRO A 59 -9.99 -5.95 -10.71
CA PRO A 59 -9.21 -6.68 -11.69
C PRO A 59 -8.52 -7.93 -11.09
N PRO A 60 -8.50 -9.08 -11.78
CA PRO A 60 -7.96 -10.34 -11.25
C PRO A 60 -6.52 -10.26 -10.72
N LEU A 61 -5.69 -9.38 -11.30
CA LEU A 61 -4.31 -9.13 -10.85
C LEU A 61 -4.22 -8.83 -9.34
N HIS A 62 -5.23 -8.17 -8.76
CA HIS A 62 -5.25 -7.89 -7.32
C HIS A 62 -5.36 -9.18 -6.52
N MET A 63 -6.20 -10.14 -6.93
CA MET A 63 -6.35 -11.41 -6.21
C MET A 63 -5.13 -12.34 -6.42
N GLU A 64 -4.40 -12.15 -7.52
CA GLU A 64 -3.13 -12.84 -7.78
C GLU A 64 -1.99 -12.32 -6.89
N LYS A 65 -1.98 -11.01 -6.57
CA LYS A 65 -0.85 -10.34 -5.89
C LYS A 65 -1.13 -9.92 -4.45
N LEU A 66 -2.38 -9.77 -4.05
CA LEU A 66 -2.76 -9.36 -2.70
C LEU A 66 -3.28 -10.59 -1.94
N SER A 67 -2.90 -10.67 -0.67
CA SER A 67 -3.61 -11.53 0.28
C SER A 67 -4.98 -10.93 0.63
N CYS A 68 -5.93 -11.75 1.10
CA CYS A 68 -7.20 -11.24 1.61
C CYS A 68 -6.96 -10.21 2.72
N GLN A 69 -6.00 -10.50 3.59
CA GLN A 69 -5.59 -9.66 4.70
C GLN A 69 -5.11 -8.27 4.25
N ALA A 70 -4.45 -8.14 3.09
CA ALA A 70 -3.94 -6.84 2.63
C ALA A 70 -5.04 -5.79 2.42
N CYS A 71 -6.26 -6.21 2.09
CA CYS A 71 -7.42 -5.31 2.01
C CYS A 71 -8.24 -5.33 3.29
N HIS A 72 -8.34 -6.49 3.95
CA HIS A 72 -9.20 -6.69 5.12
C HIS A 72 -8.53 -6.39 6.47
N ILE A 73 -7.27 -5.98 6.51
CA ILE A 73 -6.62 -5.42 7.72
C ILE A 73 -6.08 -4.02 7.35
N PRO A 74 -6.96 -3.04 7.12
CA PRO A 74 -6.56 -1.68 6.73
C PRO A 74 -5.81 -0.94 7.84
N SER A 75 -6.08 -1.31 9.09
CA SER A 75 -5.51 -0.72 10.31
C SER A 75 -5.54 -1.75 11.43
N ARG A 76 -4.77 -1.49 12.49
CA ARG A 76 -4.78 -2.20 13.77
C ARG A 76 -5.31 -1.25 14.84
N ALA A 77 -6.09 -1.76 15.78
CA ALA A 77 -6.60 -0.97 16.90
C ALA A 77 -5.59 -0.80 18.04
N VAL A 78 -4.53 -1.62 18.05
CA VAL A 78 -3.47 -1.61 19.06
C VAL A 78 -2.13 -1.53 18.32
N LYS A 79 -1.22 -0.70 18.84
CA LYS A 79 0.15 -0.56 18.35
C LYS A 79 0.99 -1.83 18.59
N SER A 80 2.15 -1.90 17.96
CA SER A 80 3.12 -2.97 18.19
C SER A 80 4.54 -2.42 18.21
N ALA A 81 5.51 -3.15 18.75
CA ALA A 81 6.89 -2.67 18.74
C ALA A 81 7.39 -2.61 17.29
N LEU A 82 7.72 -1.42 16.79
CA LEU A 82 8.38 -1.25 15.50
C LEU A 82 9.90 -1.39 15.64
N VAL A 83 10.45 -0.93 16.77
CA VAL A 83 11.87 -1.10 17.11
C VAL A 83 11.99 -1.79 18.47
N GLN A 84 12.95 -2.70 18.55
CA GLN A 84 13.39 -3.33 19.80
C GLN A 84 14.91 -3.15 19.92
N ALA A 85 15.34 -2.32 20.85
CA ALA A 85 16.74 -1.97 21.06
C ALA A 85 17.23 -2.44 22.44
N SER A 86 18.48 -2.86 22.54
CA SER A 86 19.15 -3.27 23.78
C SER A 86 20.60 -2.81 23.87
N ASP A 87 20.95 -1.79 23.11
CA ASP A 87 22.24 -1.14 23.03
C ASP A 87 22.31 0.14 23.87
N VAL A 88 21.23 0.48 24.56
CA VAL A 88 21.13 1.62 25.48
C VAL A 88 20.35 1.26 26.74
N PHE A 89 20.49 2.07 27.79
CA PHE A 89 19.71 1.90 29.01
C PHE A 89 18.26 2.33 28.81
N ASN A 90 17.31 1.52 29.28
CA ASN A 90 15.90 1.91 29.30
C ASN A 90 15.51 2.56 30.66
N PRO A 91 15.25 3.87 30.70
CA PRO A 91 14.92 4.60 31.93
C PRO A 91 13.45 4.47 32.35
N ALA A 92 12.58 3.82 31.58
CA ALA A 92 11.15 3.77 31.90
C ALA A 92 10.88 3.19 33.30
N PRO A 93 9.93 3.80 34.04
CA PRO A 93 9.50 3.27 35.33
C PRO A 93 8.86 1.90 35.13
N ARG A 94 9.36 0.96 35.92
CA ARG A 94 8.96 -0.44 35.96
C ARG A 94 7.70 -0.62 36.80
N ILE A 95 6.93 -1.65 36.47
CA ILE A 95 5.91 -2.19 37.37
C ILE A 95 6.30 -3.68 37.64
N THR A 96 6.12 -4.14 38.90
CA THR A 96 6.23 -5.46 39.60
C THR A 96 7.32 -6.55 39.28
N PRO A 97 7.79 -7.37 40.26
CA PRO A 97 9.11 -8.06 40.23
C PRO A 97 9.38 -9.36 39.48
N PRO A 98 10.68 -9.58 39.08
CA PRO A 98 11.82 -8.62 39.12
C PRO A 98 11.83 -7.63 37.93
N PRO A 99 12.47 -6.44 38.06
CA PRO A 99 12.40 -5.38 37.04
C PRO A 99 13.08 -5.78 35.72
N LYS A 100 12.45 -5.43 34.59
CA LYS A 100 13.04 -5.58 33.25
C LYS A 100 13.31 -4.20 32.65
N HIS A 101 14.55 -3.70 32.77
CA HIS A 101 15.05 -2.51 32.04
C HIS A 101 15.86 -2.95 30.82
N ILE A 102 15.39 -4.00 30.15
CA ILE A 102 16.20 -4.78 29.24
C ILE A 102 16.12 -4.22 27.82
N TRP A 103 14.91 -4.06 27.32
CA TRP A 103 14.66 -3.63 25.95
C TRP A 103 14.03 -2.24 25.94
N THR A 104 14.52 -1.36 25.08
CA THR A 104 13.88 -0.09 24.70
C THR A 104 12.99 -0.36 23.48
N PHE A 105 11.76 0.15 23.51
CA PHE A 105 10.79 -0.07 22.44
C PHE A 105 10.32 1.25 21.85
N TYR A 106 10.05 1.23 20.54
CA TYR A 106 9.43 2.35 19.83
C TYR A 106 8.18 1.88 19.07
N ASP A 107 7.17 2.75 19.02
CA ASP A 107 5.93 2.51 18.29
C ASP A 107 6.05 2.79 16.78
N GLN A 108 4.93 2.70 16.06
CA GLN A 108 4.84 2.91 14.61
C GLN A 108 5.19 4.33 14.16
N GLU A 109 5.21 5.28 15.09
CA GLU A 109 5.57 6.68 14.87
C GLU A 109 6.98 6.99 15.37
N MET A 110 7.75 5.97 15.78
CA MET A 110 9.07 6.10 16.41
C MET A 110 9.05 6.93 17.70
N ARG A 111 7.96 6.86 18.47
CA ARG A 111 7.92 7.41 19.82
C ARG A 111 8.35 6.34 20.81
N PHE A 112 9.15 6.74 21.79
CA PHE A 112 9.51 5.86 22.90
C PHE A 112 8.25 5.28 23.55
N TRP A 113 8.27 3.98 23.81
CA TRP A 113 7.16 3.23 24.38
C TRP A 113 7.59 2.52 25.66
N ASN A 114 6.98 2.90 26.79
CA ASN A 114 7.06 2.11 28.03
C ASN A 114 6.21 0.84 27.93
N HIS A 115 6.63 -0.09 27.05
CA HIS A 115 5.94 -1.34 26.79
C HIS A 115 5.75 -2.18 28.07
N TYR A 116 6.75 -2.23 28.93
CA TYR A 116 6.67 -2.98 30.19
C TYR A 116 5.63 -2.42 31.16
N GLY A 117 5.52 -1.09 31.25
CA GLY A 117 4.46 -0.46 32.04
C GLY A 117 3.07 -0.81 31.51
N GLU A 118 2.88 -0.75 30.19
CA GLU A 118 1.59 -1.12 29.59
C GLU A 118 1.24 -2.60 29.78
N LEU A 119 2.21 -3.51 29.68
CA LEU A 119 2.00 -4.94 29.91
C LEU A 119 1.51 -5.27 31.32
N GLU A 120 1.81 -4.41 32.29
CA GLU A 120 1.35 -4.60 33.66
C GLU A 120 0.05 -3.84 33.98
N LEU A 121 -0.10 -2.64 33.44
CA LEU A 121 -1.30 -1.84 33.66
C LEU A 121 -2.52 -2.40 32.95
N PHE A 122 -2.32 -3.06 31.81
CA PHE A 122 -3.39 -3.53 30.94
C PHE A 122 -3.35 -5.05 30.75
N THR A 123 -4.52 -5.64 30.68
CA THR A 123 -4.75 -7.02 30.26
C THR A 123 -5.03 -7.09 28.75
N ALA A 124 -5.23 -8.30 28.24
CA ALA A 124 -5.68 -8.47 26.85
C ALA A 124 -7.09 -7.89 26.57
N MET A 125 -7.90 -7.62 27.60
CA MET A 125 -9.29 -7.16 27.45
C MET A 125 -9.45 -5.64 27.48
N ASP A 126 -8.43 -4.91 27.93
CA ASP A 126 -8.47 -3.46 28.19
C ASP A 126 -7.22 -2.74 27.67
N GLN A 127 -6.62 -3.28 26.60
CA GLN A 127 -5.47 -2.65 25.93
C GLN A 127 -5.84 -1.24 25.42
N PRO A 128 -4.92 -0.26 25.54
CA PRO A 128 -5.10 1.06 24.96
C PRO A 128 -5.36 0.97 23.45
N THR A 129 -6.29 1.80 22.98
CA THR A 129 -6.54 1.92 21.54
C THR A 129 -5.53 2.88 20.93
N ASP A 130 -4.59 2.32 20.18
CA ASP A 130 -3.59 3.03 19.39
C ASP A 130 -3.71 2.58 17.93
N ILE A 131 -4.43 3.38 17.13
CA ILE A 131 -4.73 3.01 15.74
C ILE A 131 -3.48 3.17 14.89
N THR A 132 -2.96 2.06 14.38
CA THR A 132 -1.78 2.03 13.51
C THR A 132 -2.11 1.41 12.16
N ARG A 133 -1.28 1.68 11.16
CA ARG A 133 -1.40 1.03 9.84
C ARG A 133 -0.32 -0.04 9.69
N PRO A 134 -0.67 -1.27 9.28
CA PRO A 134 0.32 -2.28 8.98
C PRO A 134 1.27 -1.83 7.86
N THR A 135 2.52 -2.28 7.96
CA THR A 135 3.40 -2.28 6.79
C THR A 135 2.92 -3.34 5.81
N LEU A 136 2.90 -3.03 4.50
CA LEU A 136 2.60 -4.05 3.49
C LEU A 136 3.92 -4.53 2.88
N PHE A 137 4.14 -5.84 2.89
CA PHE A 137 5.36 -6.43 2.37
C PHE A 137 5.06 -7.70 1.57
N LYS A 138 6.02 -8.09 0.71
CA LYS A 138 5.90 -9.32 -0.07
C LYS A 138 6.31 -10.52 0.77
N TYR A 139 5.51 -11.57 0.70
CA TYR A 139 5.81 -12.86 1.29
C TYR A 139 5.24 -13.96 0.39
N LYS A 140 6.11 -14.89 -0.04
CA LYS A 140 5.75 -16.01 -0.94
C LYS A 140 4.90 -15.58 -2.16
N GLY A 141 5.28 -14.45 -2.78
CA GLY A 141 4.66 -13.96 -4.02
C GLY A 141 3.38 -13.12 -3.88
N LYS A 142 2.83 -12.97 -2.66
CA LYS A 142 1.69 -12.08 -2.36
C LYS A 142 2.10 -10.95 -1.40
N ILE A 143 1.31 -9.89 -1.39
CA ILE A 143 1.43 -8.76 -0.47
C ILE A 143 0.59 -9.06 0.77
N TYR A 144 1.20 -8.95 1.94
CA TYR A 144 0.55 -9.13 3.24
C TYR A 144 0.76 -7.91 4.12
N PRO A 145 -0.21 -7.60 5.00
CA PRO A 145 -0.02 -6.68 6.09
C PRO A 145 0.74 -7.37 7.22
N GLY A 146 1.61 -6.62 7.91
CA GLY A 146 2.22 -7.09 9.14
C GLY A 146 3.14 -6.05 9.77
N ASN A 147 3.90 -6.53 10.75
CA ASN A 147 4.90 -5.76 11.45
C ASN A 147 6.29 -6.34 11.16
N ARG A 148 7.22 -5.51 10.72
CA ARG A 148 8.60 -5.89 10.45
C ARG A 148 9.47 -5.11 11.44
N VAL A 149 9.95 -5.81 12.46
CA VAL A 149 10.65 -5.17 13.59
C VAL A 149 12.07 -4.80 13.15
N HIS A 150 12.53 -3.63 13.59
CA HIS A 150 13.93 -3.23 13.54
C HIS A 150 14.59 -3.52 14.88
N SER A 151 15.89 -3.83 14.88
CA SER A 151 16.62 -4.13 16.10
C SER A 151 17.98 -3.46 16.18
N SER A 152 18.40 -3.15 17.41
CA SER A 152 19.76 -2.74 17.73
C SER A 152 20.24 -3.43 19.01
N TRP A 153 21.45 -3.98 19.01
CA TRP A 153 21.97 -4.78 20.13
C TRP A 153 23.47 -5.00 20.07
N VAL A 154 24.08 -5.34 21.21
CA VAL A 154 25.50 -5.71 21.29
C VAL A 154 25.66 -7.22 21.36
N GLY A 155 26.61 -7.74 20.59
CA GLY A 155 26.90 -9.16 20.48
C GLY A 155 28.37 -9.47 20.27
N PHE A 156 28.66 -10.70 19.89
CA PHE A 156 29.98 -11.13 19.48
C PHE A 156 29.93 -12.22 18.40
N GLU A 157 30.93 -12.20 17.51
CA GLU A 157 31.27 -13.32 16.65
C GLU A 157 32.32 -14.21 17.34
N GLU A 158 32.20 -15.52 17.14
CA GLU A 158 33.17 -16.51 17.62
C GLU A 158 34.00 -17.04 16.45
N GLU A 159 35.31 -17.11 16.63
CA GLU A 159 36.21 -17.62 15.60
C GLU A 159 35.84 -19.05 15.19
N GLY A 160 35.73 -19.28 13.87
CA GLY A 160 35.35 -20.57 13.31
C GLY A 160 33.87 -20.95 13.43
N LYS A 161 33.03 -20.13 14.06
CA LYS A 161 31.58 -20.36 14.15
C LYS A 161 30.80 -19.40 13.26
N LYS A 162 29.65 -19.86 12.75
CA LYS A 162 28.73 -19.04 11.96
C LYS A 162 27.71 -18.36 12.86
N GLY A 163 27.32 -17.14 12.49
CA GLY A 163 26.29 -16.37 13.18
C GLY A 163 26.87 -15.44 14.25
N LEU A 164 25.97 -14.72 14.91
CA LEU A 164 26.28 -13.77 15.97
C LEU A 164 25.60 -14.21 17.27
N ASN A 165 26.31 -14.11 18.38
CA ASN A 165 25.75 -14.32 19.70
C ASN A 165 25.37 -12.97 20.30
N GLN A 166 24.16 -12.86 20.82
CA GLN A 166 23.76 -11.72 21.62
C GLN A 166 24.33 -11.84 23.04
N LEU A 167 24.83 -10.73 23.59
CA LEU A 167 25.28 -10.71 24.99
C LEU A 167 24.11 -10.92 25.95
N PHE A 168 24.40 -11.41 27.15
CA PHE A 168 23.37 -11.51 28.18
C PHE A 168 22.90 -10.12 28.57
N MET A 169 21.59 -9.93 28.50
CA MET A 169 20.98 -8.66 28.84
C MET A 169 21.22 -8.19 30.27
N LYS A 170 21.45 -9.13 31.19
CA LYS A 170 21.86 -8.82 32.56
C LYS A 170 23.18 -8.06 32.61
N ASP A 171 24.17 -8.47 31.82
CA ASP A 171 25.49 -7.86 31.79
C ASP A 171 25.40 -6.42 31.28
N PHE A 172 24.62 -6.24 30.21
CA PHE A 172 24.37 -4.93 29.63
C PHE A 172 23.67 -3.99 30.62
N PHE A 173 22.62 -4.46 31.30
CA PHE A 173 21.94 -3.70 32.34
C PHE A 173 22.87 -3.35 33.51
N GLN A 174 23.67 -4.30 33.99
CA GLN A 174 24.60 -4.06 35.10
C GLN A 174 25.69 -3.03 34.76
N MET A 175 26.22 -3.05 33.53
CA MET A 175 27.17 -2.05 33.04
C MET A 175 26.58 -0.63 33.13
N TRP A 176 25.38 -0.43 32.57
CA TRP A 176 24.70 0.86 32.60
C TRP A 176 24.33 1.31 34.01
N MET A 177 23.90 0.39 34.88
CA MET A 177 23.63 0.72 36.28
C MET A 177 24.89 1.19 37.01
N GLN A 178 26.04 0.52 36.81
CA GLN A 178 27.31 0.96 37.39
C GLN A 178 27.71 2.34 36.86
N HIS A 179 27.54 2.58 35.56
CA HIS A 179 27.78 3.89 34.95
C HIS A 179 26.92 4.98 35.60
N GLN A 180 25.62 4.77 35.76
CA GLN A 180 24.72 5.75 36.36
C GLN A 180 25.06 6.11 37.81
N THR A 181 25.65 5.19 38.58
CA THR A 181 26.05 5.47 39.97
C THR A 181 27.23 6.42 40.08
N ASP A 182 28.19 6.36 39.14
CA ASP A 182 29.34 7.28 39.06
C ASP A 182 29.82 7.35 37.60
N PRO A 183 29.23 8.24 36.77
CA PRO A 183 29.52 8.31 35.34
C PRO A 183 30.97 8.69 35.03
N SER A 184 31.68 9.33 35.98
CA SER A 184 33.06 9.75 35.80
C SER A 184 34.06 8.60 35.98
N LYS A 185 33.68 7.58 36.76
CA LYS A 185 34.55 6.47 37.16
C LYS A 185 34.20 5.17 36.45
N ASN A 186 32.91 4.87 36.32
CA ASN A 186 32.43 3.58 35.81
C ASN A 186 32.03 3.74 34.34
N TYR A 187 32.84 3.20 33.44
CA TYR A 187 32.61 3.24 31.98
C TYR A 187 32.31 4.66 31.47
N PRO A 188 33.21 5.64 31.70
CA PRO A 188 32.95 7.05 31.39
C PRO A 188 32.66 7.33 29.92
N GLU A 189 33.12 6.45 29.02
CA GLU A 189 32.88 6.53 27.59
C GLU A 189 31.38 6.55 27.26
N LEU A 190 30.54 5.88 28.05
CA LEU A 190 29.07 5.87 27.86
C LEU A 190 28.45 7.27 27.95
N SER A 191 29.10 8.25 28.60
CA SER A 191 28.64 9.65 28.63
C SER A 191 28.66 10.33 27.25
N GLN A 192 29.33 9.72 26.27
CA GLN A 192 29.31 10.18 24.88
C GLN A 192 27.98 9.86 24.18
N ILE A 193 27.24 8.87 24.68
CA ILE A 193 25.96 8.44 24.13
C ILE A 193 24.87 9.41 24.61
N LYS A 194 24.20 10.07 23.68
CA LYS A 194 23.27 11.15 23.98
C LYS A 194 21.92 10.94 23.31
N ASP A 195 20.93 11.63 23.85
CA ASP A 195 19.63 11.81 23.23
C ASP A 195 19.76 12.91 22.17
N ASP A 196 20.04 12.51 20.92
CA ASP A 196 20.24 13.43 19.79
C ASP A 196 18.91 13.90 19.22
N ASN A 197 17.88 13.04 19.29
CA ASN A 197 16.56 13.32 18.74
C ASN A 197 15.62 14.05 19.72
N ASN A 198 16.02 14.18 21.00
CA ASN A 198 15.32 14.78 22.14
C ASN A 198 13.98 14.09 22.49
N ASP A 199 13.91 12.76 22.38
CA ASP A 199 12.74 11.95 22.77
C ASP A 199 12.75 11.49 24.24
N GLY A 200 13.82 11.81 24.97
CA GLY A 200 14.03 11.47 26.37
C GLY A 200 14.83 10.18 26.57
N ILE A 201 15.18 9.46 25.51
CA ILE A 201 15.98 8.23 25.52
C ILE A 201 17.29 8.50 24.78
N ILE A 202 18.39 7.96 25.29
CA ILE A 202 19.67 8.01 24.58
C ILE A 202 19.69 6.99 23.44
N GLU A 203 20.44 7.28 22.38
CA GLU A 203 20.58 6.40 21.22
C GLU A 203 22.04 6.32 20.77
N VAL A 204 22.39 5.21 20.10
CA VAL A 204 23.69 5.06 19.45
C VAL A 204 23.50 5.31 17.97
N ASN A 205 23.98 6.45 17.49
CA ASN A 205 23.84 6.85 16.09
C ASN A 205 25.14 7.45 15.50
N ARG A 206 25.97 8.09 16.32
CA ARG A 206 27.23 8.72 15.89
C ARG A 206 28.39 7.74 15.94
N SER A 207 29.38 7.97 15.07
CA SER A 207 30.58 7.14 14.98
C SER A 207 31.29 6.98 16.32
N GLU A 208 31.43 8.06 17.09
CA GLU A 208 32.13 8.07 18.37
C GLU A 208 31.40 7.25 19.45
N GLU A 209 30.06 7.21 19.38
CA GLU A 209 29.22 6.45 20.31
C GLU A 209 29.35 4.93 20.10
N VAL A 210 29.54 4.49 18.86
CA VAL A 210 29.79 3.08 18.54
C VAL A 210 31.06 2.59 19.22
N ASP A 211 32.15 3.35 19.11
CA ASP A 211 33.42 3.00 19.75
C ASP A 211 33.31 3.09 21.28
N ALA A 212 32.59 4.10 21.79
CA ALA A 212 32.33 4.25 23.22
C ALA A 212 31.55 3.07 23.81
N LEU A 213 30.50 2.63 23.12
CA LEU A 213 29.69 1.47 23.51
C LEU A 213 30.52 0.20 23.54
N LEU A 214 31.23 -0.11 22.44
CA LEU A 214 32.02 -1.34 22.33
C LEU A 214 33.17 -1.37 23.35
N THR A 215 33.81 -0.23 23.60
CA THR A 215 34.88 -0.10 24.61
C THR A 215 34.34 -0.35 26.01
N SER A 216 33.20 0.27 26.35
CA SER A 216 32.56 0.11 27.66
C SER A 216 32.16 -1.34 27.92
N VAL A 217 31.54 -1.99 26.91
CA VAL A 217 31.15 -3.41 27.00
C VAL A 217 32.37 -4.31 27.16
N LYS A 218 33.45 -4.06 26.40
CA LYS A 218 34.70 -4.82 26.53
C LYS A 218 35.28 -4.72 27.94
N ASN A 219 35.32 -3.51 28.49
CA ASN A 219 35.83 -3.25 29.84
C ASN A 219 34.97 -3.96 30.89
N PHE A 220 33.64 -3.89 30.78
CA PHE A 220 32.73 -4.57 31.70
C PHE A 220 32.92 -6.09 31.66
N LEU A 221 32.93 -6.69 30.48
CA LEU A 221 33.09 -8.14 30.31
C LEU A 221 34.45 -8.64 30.81
N SER A 222 35.51 -7.85 30.64
CA SER A 222 36.83 -8.18 31.18
C SER A 222 36.83 -8.17 32.72
N ASN A 223 36.16 -7.18 33.32
CA ASN A 223 36.05 -7.05 34.77
C ASN A 223 35.21 -8.17 35.41
N THR A 224 34.24 -8.71 34.70
CA THR A 224 33.38 -9.82 35.17
C THR A 224 33.94 -11.22 34.86
N GLY A 225 35.10 -11.29 34.20
CA GLY A 225 35.74 -12.57 33.86
C GLY A 225 35.08 -13.31 32.69
N PHE A 226 34.33 -12.62 31.84
CA PHE A 226 33.76 -13.22 30.64
C PHE A 226 34.88 -13.60 29.64
N PRO A 227 34.88 -14.82 29.08
CA PRO A 227 35.98 -15.30 28.26
C PRO A 227 35.96 -14.68 26.85
N LEU A 228 36.70 -13.59 26.66
CA LEU A 228 36.81 -12.88 25.37
C LEU A 228 37.75 -13.53 24.35
N GLU A 229 38.54 -14.54 24.73
CA GLU A 229 39.43 -15.23 23.79
C GLU A 229 38.65 -15.90 22.65
N GLY A 230 39.12 -15.68 21.42
CA GLY A 230 38.45 -16.12 20.19
C GLY A 230 37.11 -15.43 19.90
N LYS A 231 36.78 -14.34 20.63
CA LYS A 231 35.51 -13.60 20.47
C LYS A 231 35.78 -12.16 20.09
N ARG A 232 35.03 -11.66 19.12
CA ARG A 232 35.09 -10.27 18.71
C ARG A 232 33.74 -9.60 18.95
N LEU A 233 33.74 -8.59 19.80
CA LEU A 233 32.55 -7.80 20.09
C LEU A 233 32.10 -7.02 18.86
N VAL A 234 30.79 -6.91 18.73
CA VAL A 234 30.13 -6.19 17.64
C VAL A 234 28.90 -5.47 18.15
N TRP A 235 28.57 -4.35 17.53
CA TRP A 235 27.27 -3.70 17.67
C TRP A 235 26.48 -3.96 16.40
N VAL A 236 25.26 -4.44 16.52
CA VAL A 236 24.37 -4.70 15.40
C VAL A 236 23.29 -3.64 15.43
N SER A 237 23.14 -2.89 14.36
CA SER A 237 22.04 -1.94 14.17
C SER A 237 21.47 -2.14 12.77
N ASP A 238 20.16 -2.36 12.73
CA ASP A 238 19.44 -2.84 11.56
C ASP A 238 20.11 -4.10 10.96
N SER A 239 20.56 -4.04 9.71
CA SER A 239 21.24 -5.15 9.02
C SER A 239 22.75 -4.94 8.91
N LYS A 240 23.34 -4.10 9.77
CA LYS A 240 24.77 -3.81 9.78
C LYS A 240 25.42 -4.26 11.09
N VAL A 241 26.56 -4.92 10.96
CA VAL A 241 27.47 -5.24 12.06
C VAL A 241 28.58 -4.21 12.07
N TYR A 242 28.76 -3.55 13.20
CA TYR A 242 29.83 -2.61 13.46
C TYR A 242 30.87 -3.27 14.36
N TYR A 243 32.10 -3.30 13.86
CA TYR A 243 33.27 -3.76 14.61
C TYR A 243 34.00 -2.61 15.29
N SER A 244 33.78 -1.41 14.77
CA SER A 244 34.20 -0.11 15.28
C SER A 244 33.45 0.96 14.48
N SER A 245 33.64 2.23 14.86
CA SER A 245 33.17 3.39 14.11
C SER A 245 33.58 3.41 12.63
N LYS A 246 34.70 2.77 12.29
CA LYS A 246 35.32 2.80 10.94
C LYS A 246 35.10 1.52 10.14
N LYS A 247 34.69 0.43 10.77
CA LYS A 247 34.62 -0.89 10.12
C LYS A 247 33.28 -1.55 10.41
N SER A 248 32.51 -1.77 9.35
CA SER A 248 31.24 -2.47 9.39
C SER A 248 31.06 -3.41 8.20
N SER A 249 30.08 -4.30 8.29
CA SER A 249 29.65 -5.18 7.21
C SER A 249 28.13 -5.38 7.25
N GLU A 250 27.51 -5.65 6.11
CA GLU A 250 26.09 -6.00 6.05
C GLU A 250 25.85 -7.48 6.37
N ILE A 251 24.72 -7.77 6.99
CA ILE A 251 24.21 -9.11 7.28
C ILE A 251 23.10 -9.42 6.28
N PRO A 252 23.09 -10.62 5.67
CA PRO A 252 21.97 -11.04 4.85
C PRO A 252 20.68 -11.10 5.68
N ARG A 253 19.57 -10.75 5.03
CA ARG A 253 18.21 -10.87 5.55
C ARG A 253 17.27 -11.30 4.43
N GLU A 254 16.12 -11.82 4.79
CA GLU A 254 15.07 -12.18 3.86
C GLU A 254 14.31 -10.93 3.36
N GLU A 255 13.68 -11.00 2.19
CA GLU A 255 12.94 -9.86 1.58
C GLU A 255 11.85 -9.30 2.51
N TYR A 256 11.23 -10.18 3.30
CA TYR A 256 10.15 -9.83 4.24
C TYR A 256 10.66 -9.29 5.58
N GLU A 257 11.95 -9.41 5.90
CA GLU A 257 12.54 -8.90 7.14
C GLU A 257 12.83 -7.41 7.01
N ALA A 258 12.51 -6.59 8.01
CA ALA A 258 12.99 -5.20 8.05
C ALA A 258 14.51 -5.17 8.24
N THR A 259 14.99 -5.97 9.20
CA THR A 259 16.41 -6.08 9.54
C THR A 259 16.77 -7.54 9.82
N ALA A 260 18.04 -7.89 9.66
CA ALA A 260 18.54 -9.22 10.02
C ALA A 260 18.31 -9.50 11.52
N TYR A 261 18.02 -10.77 11.87
CA TYR A 261 17.81 -11.25 13.24
C TYR A 261 16.62 -10.64 14.01
N ALA A 262 15.82 -9.75 13.39
CA ALA A 262 14.63 -9.20 14.00
C ALA A 262 13.37 -9.97 13.60
N SER A 263 12.33 -9.88 14.43
CA SER A 263 11.07 -10.59 14.20
C SER A 263 10.23 -9.95 13.09
N VAL A 264 9.50 -10.79 12.35
CA VAL A 264 8.49 -10.36 11.36
C VAL A 264 7.19 -11.08 11.64
N TYR A 265 6.12 -10.32 11.83
CA TYR A 265 4.80 -10.87 12.13
C TYR A 265 3.84 -10.54 11.02
N LYS A 266 3.32 -11.57 10.35
CA LYS A 266 2.28 -11.41 9.33
C LYS A 266 0.92 -11.37 10.01
N PHE A 267 0.13 -10.33 9.77
CA PHE A 267 -1.18 -10.22 10.41
C PHE A 267 -2.21 -11.14 9.75
N SER A 268 -2.85 -11.97 10.56
CA SER A 268 -3.82 -12.99 10.14
C SER A 268 -5.11 -13.00 10.97
N HIS A 269 -5.23 -12.09 11.95
CA HIS A 269 -6.41 -11.91 12.81
C HIS A 269 -6.94 -10.48 12.68
N ASP A 270 -8.10 -10.21 13.29
CA ASP A 270 -8.82 -8.93 13.21
C ASP A 270 -9.17 -8.52 11.76
N ILE A 271 -9.71 -9.49 11.03
CA ILE A 271 -10.17 -9.33 9.65
C ILE A 271 -11.42 -8.44 9.63
N ALA A 272 -11.30 -7.26 9.05
CA ALA A 272 -12.40 -6.33 8.87
C ALA A 272 -13.47 -6.87 7.89
N PRO A 273 -14.76 -6.57 8.11
CA PRO A 273 -15.80 -6.93 7.17
C PRO A 273 -15.65 -6.19 5.84
N ALA A 274 -16.28 -6.70 4.77
CA ALA A 274 -16.11 -6.17 3.41
C ALA A 274 -16.37 -4.65 3.27
N LYS A 275 -17.29 -4.08 4.04
CA LYS A 275 -17.59 -2.63 4.01
C LYS A 275 -16.52 -1.75 4.67
N ALA A 276 -15.63 -2.34 5.45
CA ALA A 276 -14.51 -1.66 6.12
C ALA A 276 -13.15 -2.00 5.51
N ALA A 277 -13.10 -2.89 4.51
CA ALA A 277 -11.89 -3.24 3.80
C ALA A 277 -11.44 -2.10 2.85
N LEU A 278 -10.13 -2.04 2.56
CA LEU A 278 -9.62 -1.17 1.50
C LEU A 278 -10.27 -1.51 0.16
N GLY A 279 -10.62 -0.47 -0.59
CA GLY A 279 -11.29 -0.60 -1.88
C GLY A 279 -12.82 -0.62 -1.76
N ALA A 280 -13.38 -0.69 -0.55
CA ALA A 280 -14.82 -0.57 -0.34
C ALA A 280 -15.39 0.78 -0.82
N LYS A 281 -14.56 1.83 -0.85
CA LYS A 281 -14.92 3.14 -1.42
C LYS A 281 -14.42 3.36 -2.86
N GLY A 282 -13.80 2.34 -3.45
CA GLY A 282 -13.29 2.35 -4.82
C GLY A 282 -11.77 2.38 -4.91
N CYS A 283 -11.28 2.49 -6.15
CA CYS A 283 -9.86 2.32 -6.48
C CYS A 283 -8.95 3.34 -5.79
N THR A 284 -9.48 4.52 -5.45
CA THR A 284 -8.71 5.62 -4.85
C THR A 284 -8.32 5.38 -3.39
N ASP A 285 -8.91 4.39 -2.69
CA ASP A 285 -8.44 3.98 -1.36
C ASP A 285 -6.95 3.60 -1.41
N CYS A 286 -6.54 2.90 -2.46
CA CYS A 286 -5.16 2.46 -2.66
C CYS A 286 -4.41 3.30 -3.70
N HIS A 287 -5.09 3.79 -4.74
CA HIS A 287 -4.41 4.41 -5.88
C HIS A 287 -4.29 5.93 -5.83
N ARG A 288 -4.96 6.67 -4.93
CA ARG A 288 -4.77 8.13 -4.88
C ARG A 288 -3.35 8.53 -4.48
N SER A 289 -2.92 9.72 -4.88
CA SER A 289 -1.66 10.29 -4.41
C SER A 289 -1.69 10.45 -2.88
N GLY A 290 -0.61 10.04 -2.23
CA GLY A 290 -0.50 9.99 -0.78
C GLY A 290 -1.35 8.89 -0.14
N SER A 291 -1.85 7.89 -0.90
CA SER A 291 -2.51 6.74 -0.30
C SER A 291 -1.56 6.01 0.64
N PRO A 292 -1.98 5.71 1.89
CA PRO A 292 -1.17 4.90 2.80
C PRO A 292 -0.79 3.52 2.26
N PHE A 293 -1.54 2.97 1.29
CA PHE A 293 -1.25 1.65 0.72
C PHE A 293 0.11 1.60 0.00
N PHE A 294 0.42 2.61 -0.83
CA PHE A 294 1.68 2.69 -1.57
C PHE A 294 2.65 3.74 -0.99
N GLU A 295 2.13 4.86 -0.50
CA GLU A 295 2.94 6.01 -0.06
C GLU A 295 2.92 6.18 1.46
N GLY A 296 2.38 5.20 2.20
CA GLY A 296 2.50 5.13 3.65
C GLY A 296 3.96 5.13 4.09
N ARG A 297 4.25 5.83 5.19
CA ARG A 297 5.60 5.90 5.76
C ARG A 297 5.93 4.57 6.44
N VAL A 298 7.06 4.00 6.08
CA VAL A 298 7.64 2.81 6.72
C VAL A 298 9.06 3.15 7.16
N LEU A 299 9.45 2.65 8.32
CA LEU A 299 10.78 2.87 8.86
C LEU A 299 11.82 2.20 7.96
N LYS A 300 12.87 2.96 7.63
CA LYS A 300 14.00 2.51 6.82
C LYS A 300 15.23 2.28 7.69
N GLU A 301 15.45 3.20 8.63
CA GLU A 301 16.61 3.23 9.52
C GLU A 301 16.16 3.80 10.86
N ILE A 302 16.57 3.15 11.95
CA ILE A 302 16.13 3.51 13.31
C ILE A 302 16.57 4.91 13.73
N PHE A 303 17.87 5.22 13.57
CA PHE A 303 18.49 6.48 14.01
C PHE A 303 19.54 6.91 13.00
N SER A 304 19.30 8.06 12.36
CA SER A 304 20.22 8.70 11.42
C SER A 304 21.51 9.12 12.13
N SER A 305 22.65 8.86 11.50
CA SER A 305 23.95 9.29 11.99
C SER A 305 24.14 10.81 12.05
N LYS A 306 23.22 11.59 11.46
CA LYS A 306 23.30 13.05 11.41
C LYS A 306 22.67 13.73 12.64
N ASP A 307 21.54 13.20 13.11
CA ASP A 307 20.65 13.90 14.03
C ASP A 307 19.82 12.97 14.93
N GLY A 308 20.14 11.68 14.96
CA GLY A 308 19.44 10.68 15.79
C GLY A 308 18.01 10.40 15.33
N LYS A 309 17.51 11.04 14.28
CA LYS A 309 16.11 10.92 13.87
C LYS A 309 15.87 9.67 12.99
N PRO A 310 14.68 9.08 13.05
CA PRO A 310 14.32 7.96 12.19
C PRO A 310 14.24 8.38 10.72
N VAL A 311 14.76 7.51 9.83
CA VAL A 311 14.64 7.70 8.39
C VAL A 311 13.46 6.90 7.87
N TRP A 312 12.60 7.55 7.09
CA TRP A 312 11.38 6.94 6.55
C TRP A 312 11.49 6.75 5.04
N MET A 313 10.80 5.72 4.55
CA MET A 313 10.62 5.43 3.13
C MET A 313 9.14 5.18 2.82
N PRO A 314 8.69 5.39 1.57
CA PRO A 314 7.34 5.03 1.16
C PRO A 314 7.20 3.51 0.99
N ASN A 315 6.03 2.99 1.32
CA ASN A 315 5.73 1.55 1.30
C ASN A 315 5.95 0.88 -0.07
N TYR A 316 5.78 1.60 -1.18
CA TYR A 316 5.98 1.06 -2.52
C TYR A 316 7.42 0.59 -2.78
N GLU A 317 8.40 1.16 -2.08
CA GLU A 317 9.80 0.75 -2.20
C GLU A 317 10.00 -0.65 -1.60
N ILE A 318 9.36 -0.96 -0.46
CA ILE A 318 9.34 -2.31 0.13
C ILE A 318 8.63 -3.30 -0.78
N LEU A 319 7.57 -2.85 -1.46
CA LEU A 319 6.87 -3.65 -2.45
C LEU A 319 7.67 -3.81 -3.76
N GLY A 320 8.87 -3.25 -3.87
CA GLY A 320 9.70 -3.31 -5.10
C GLY A 320 8.99 -2.71 -6.31
N LEU A 321 8.19 -1.67 -6.10
CA LEU A 321 7.51 -0.91 -7.15
C LEU A 321 8.24 0.41 -7.36
N SER A 322 8.21 0.96 -8.58
CA SER A 322 8.80 2.27 -8.84
C SER A 322 7.77 3.38 -8.65
N ASN A 323 8.24 4.55 -8.19
CA ASN A 323 7.42 5.75 -8.02
C ASN A 323 6.65 6.13 -9.29
N ILE A 324 7.26 5.95 -10.48
CA ILE A 324 6.62 6.24 -11.77
C ILE A 324 5.34 5.41 -11.95
N TRP A 325 5.38 4.12 -11.62
CA TRP A 325 4.19 3.26 -11.74
C TRP A 325 3.09 3.67 -10.77
N ILE A 326 3.45 4.09 -9.56
CA ILE A 326 2.50 4.58 -8.56
C ILE A 326 1.83 5.87 -9.06
N LYS A 327 2.62 6.84 -9.55
CA LYS A 327 2.11 8.10 -10.09
C LYS A 327 1.21 7.91 -11.31
N ILE A 328 1.56 7.00 -12.23
CA ILE A 328 0.71 6.68 -13.38
C ILE A 328 -0.63 6.08 -12.90
N GLY A 329 -0.59 5.19 -11.91
CA GLY A 329 -1.79 4.61 -11.30
C GLY A 329 -2.67 5.69 -10.65
N SER A 330 -2.07 6.57 -9.85
CA SER A 330 -2.78 7.70 -9.21
C SER A 330 -3.40 8.62 -10.24
N PHE A 331 -2.63 9.10 -11.21
CA PHE A 331 -3.16 9.94 -12.27
C PHE A 331 -4.36 9.29 -12.98
N ARG A 332 -4.27 7.99 -13.31
CA ARG A 332 -5.35 7.28 -14.00
C ARG A 332 -6.62 7.21 -13.15
N GLU A 333 -6.51 6.77 -11.90
CA GLU A 333 -7.68 6.51 -11.05
C GLU A 333 -8.28 7.77 -10.43
N GLU A 334 -7.44 8.75 -10.06
CA GLU A 334 -7.81 9.98 -9.34
C GLU A 334 -8.20 11.13 -10.26
N LEU A 335 -7.66 11.17 -11.49
CA LEU A 335 -7.89 12.29 -12.42
C LEU A 335 -8.51 11.83 -13.74
N LEU A 336 -7.86 10.91 -14.47
CA LEU A 336 -8.23 10.56 -15.83
C LEU A 336 -9.63 9.95 -15.92
N LYS A 337 -9.93 8.96 -15.07
CA LYS A 337 -11.24 8.30 -15.07
C LYS A 337 -12.38 9.21 -14.58
N PRO A 338 -12.25 9.99 -13.48
CA PRO A 338 -13.29 10.94 -13.12
C PRO A 338 -13.61 11.92 -14.25
N PHE A 339 -12.58 12.44 -14.91
CA PHE A 339 -12.75 13.30 -16.08
C PHE A 339 -13.46 12.58 -17.23
N LEU A 340 -13.07 11.33 -17.51
CA LEU A 340 -13.74 10.49 -18.51
C LEU A 340 -15.22 10.30 -18.23
N TYR A 341 -15.62 10.06 -16.98
CA TYR A 341 -17.03 9.85 -16.62
C TYR A 341 -17.86 11.12 -16.82
N VAL A 342 -17.32 12.30 -16.48
CA VAL A 342 -17.97 13.58 -16.78
C VAL A 342 -18.14 13.77 -18.29
N LEU A 343 -17.10 13.52 -19.07
CA LEU A 343 -17.17 13.59 -20.54
C LEU A 343 -18.18 12.59 -21.10
N THR A 344 -18.26 11.39 -20.53
CA THR A 344 -19.20 10.36 -20.98
C THR A 344 -20.64 10.79 -20.73
N GLY A 345 -20.94 11.35 -19.55
CA GLY A 345 -22.26 11.91 -19.25
C GLY A 345 -22.65 13.00 -20.25
N LEU A 346 -21.74 13.95 -20.51
CA LEU A 346 -21.96 15.01 -21.51
C LEU A 346 -22.17 14.44 -22.92
N LEU A 347 -21.36 13.46 -23.34
CA LEU A 347 -21.47 12.82 -24.64
C LEU A 347 -22.82 12.11 -24.82
N ILE A 348 -23.29 11.37 -23.82
CA ILE A 348 -24.58 10.68 -23.84
C ILE A 348 -25.72 11.70 -23.93
N ILE A 349 -25.69 12.75 -23.12
CA ILE A 349 -26.71 13.82 -23.15
C ILE A 349 -26.77 14.45 -24.55
N LEU A 350 -25.61 14.80 -25.12
CA LEU A 350 -25.55 15.38 -26.47
C LEU A 350 -26.02 14.43 -27.56
N ALA A 351 -25.66 13.14 -27.47
CA ALA A 351 -26.09 12.14 -28.44
C ALA A 351 -27.62 11.96 -28.41
N ILE A 352 -28.22 11.80 -27.21
CA ILE A 352 -29.66 11.68 -27.04
C ILE A 352 -30.37 12.94 -27.54
N LEU A 353 -29.88 14.12 -27.16
CA LEU A 353 -30.45 15.40 -27.57
C LEU A 353 -30.48 15.56 -29.09
N ILE A 354 -29.39 15.21 -29.77
CA ILE A 354 -29.33 15.27 -31.24
C ILE A 354 -30.29 14.28 -31.88
N ILE A 355 -30.38 13.05 -31.36
CA ILE A 355 -31.34 12.05 -31.86
C ILE A 355 -32.78 12.57 -31.72
N LEU A 356 -33.15 13.07 -30.54
CA LEU A 356 -34.48 13.62 -30.27
C LEU A 356 -34.81 14.81 -31.17
N LEU A 357 -33.86 15.72 -31.36
CA LEU A 357 -34.05 16.88 -32.23
C LEU A 357 -34.17 16.49 -33.70
N GLN A 358 -33.40 15.50 -34.16
CA GLN A 358 -33.53 14.97 -35.52
C GLN A 358 -34.90 14.34 -35.74
N LEU A 359 -35.42 13.58 -34.76
CA LEU A 359 -36.78 13.03 -34.81
C LEU A 359 -37.84 14.13 -34.83
N ALA A 360 -37.70 15.15 -33.98
CA ALA A 360 -38.62 16.28 -33.92
C ALA A 360 -38.64 17.08 -35.24
N LEU A 361 -37.48 17.30 -35.85
CA LEU A 361 -37.36 17.98 -37.14
C LEU A 361 -37.92 17.14 -38.28
N ARG A 362 -37.65 15.82 -38.30
CA ARG A 362 -38.18 14.91 -39.32
C ARG A 362 -39.71 14.85 -39.30
N ASN A 363 -40.30 14.95 -38.11
CA ASN A 363 -41.74 14.94 -37.92
C ASN A 363 -42.36 16.36 -37.90
N ASN A 364 -41.60 17.39 -38.26
CA ASN A 364 -42.02 18.80 -38.32
C ASN A 364 -42.59 19.38 -37.00
N PHE A 365 -42.23 18.84 -35.84
CA PHE A 365 -42.67 19.35 -34.54
C PHE A 365 -41.99 20.69 -34.15
N ILE A 366 -40.76 20.92 -34.60
CA ILE A 366 -39.93 22.08 -34.21
C ILE A 366 -39.20 22.62 -35.44
N SER A 367 -39.01 23.94 -35.54
CA SER A 367 -38.21 24.55 -36.61
C SER A 367 -36.69 24.43 -36.34
N PRO A 368 -35.83 24.43 -37.37
CA PRO A 368 -34.38 24.30 -37.21
C PRO A 368 -33.75 25.36 -36.27
N GLN A 369 -34.25 26.59 -36.27
CA GLN A 369 -33.78 27.66 -35.39
C GLN A 369 -34.13 27.40 -33.92
N LYS A 370 -35.36 26.96 -33.64
CA LYS A 370 -35.80 26.60 -32.29
C LYS A 370 -35.04 25.36 -31.78
N ALA A 371 -34.76 24.40 -32.66
CA ALA A 371 -33.94 23.24 -32.32
C ALA A 371 -32.52 23.63 -31.90
N LYS A 372 -31.85 24.54 -32.64
CA LYS A 372 -30.53 25.08 -32.27
C LYS A 372 -30.57 25.78 -30.90
N PHE A 373 -31.57 26.62 -30.67
CA PHE A 373 -31.74 27.34 -29.41
C PHE A 373 -31.91 26.39 -28.23
N PHE A 374 -32.72 25.34 -28.40
CA PHE A 374 -32.94 24.33 -27.36
C PHE A 374 -31.66 23.59 -26.98
N VAL A 375 -30.77 23.32 -27.94
CA VAL A 375 -29.47 22.70 -27.64
C VAL A 375 -28.62 23.56 -26.73
N TRP A 376 -28.54 24.87 -27.00
CA TRP A 376 -27.77 25.79 -26.17
C TRP A 376 -28.35 25.93 -24.76
N ILE A 377 -29.68 25.90 -24.61
CA ILE A 377 -30.33 25.88 -23.29
C ILE A 377 -29.92 24.62 -22.51
N VAL A 378 -30.01 23.44 -23.13
CA VAL A 378 -29.64 22.18 -22.47
C VAL A 378 -28.17 22.20 -22.07
N LEU A 379 -27.27 22.67 -22.95
CA LEU A 379 -25.85 22.83 -22.64
C LEU A 379 -25.61 23.77 -21.46
N ALA A 380 -26.27 24.94 -21.43
CA ALA A 380 -26.19 25.88 -20.31
C ALA A 380 -26.69 25.24 -19.00
N GLY A 381 -27.79 24.48 -19.06
CA GLY A 381 -28.34 23.74 -17.94
C GLY A 381 -27.40 22.65 -17.41
N VAL A 382 -26.74 21.90 -18.29
CA VAL A 382 -25.73 20.89 -17.91
C VAL A 382 -24.53 21.56 -17.23
N ILE A 383 -24.03 22.67 -17.77
CA ILE A 383 -22.93 23.43 -17.15
C ILE A 383 -23.34 23.94 -15.77
N ALA A 384 -24.52 24.54 -15.65
CA ALA A 384 -25.04 25.02 -14.37
C ALA A 384 -25.20 23.88 -13.36
N PHE A 385 -25.72 22.72 -13.79
CA PHE A 385 -25.83 21.53 -12.95
C PHE A 385 -24.47 21.08 -12.42
N PHE A 386 -23.47 20.92 -13.28
CA PHE A 386 -22.12 20.51 -12.84
C PHE A 386 -21.46 21.55 -11.94
N LEU A 387 -21.71 22.85 -12.18
CA LEU A 387 -21.21 23.92 -11.31
C LEU A 387 -21.84 23.84 -9.91
N ILE A 388 -23.16 23.69 -9.81
CA ILE A 388 -23.87 23.49 -8.53
C ILE A 388 -23.40 22.21 -7.83
N ALA A 389 -23.25 21.12 -8.58
CA ALA A 389 -22.84 19.83 -8.04
C ALA A 389 -21.38 19.84 -7.57
N SER A 390 -20.50 20.63 -8.20
CA SER A 390 -19.11 20.84 -7.74
C SER A 390 -19.03 21.60 -6.41
N LEU A 391 -20.03 22.42 -6.09
CA LEU A 391 -20.13 23.17 -4.85
C LEU A 391 -20.84 22.38 -3.73
N SER A 392 -21.43 21.22 -4.05
CA SER A 392 -22.27 20.43 -3.15
C SER A 392 -21.70 19.02 -2.97
N PRO A 393 -20.85 18.79 -1.94
CA PRO A 393 -20.26 17.49 -1.69
C PRO A 393 -21.32 16.38 -1.58
N GLY A 394 -21.13 15.29 -2.32
CA GLY A 394 -22.03 14.12 -2.32
C GLY A 394 -23.30 14.26 -3.18
N LEU A 395 -23.63 15.45 -3.71
CA LEU A 395 -24.85 15.64 -4.51
C LEU A 395 -24.84 14.79 -5.79
N ILE A 396 -23.69 14.69 -6.47
CA ILE A 396 -23.55 13.86 -7.68
C ILE A 396 -23.84 12.39 -7.34
N GLU A 397 -23.27 11.88 -6.25
CA GLU A 397 -23.48 10.50 -5.82
C GLU A 397 -24.94 10.22 -5.45
N PHE A 398 -25.61 11.18 -4.80
CA PHE A 398 -27.02 11.09 -4.47
C PHE A 398 -27.94 11.10 -5.70
N MET A 399 -27.66 11.96 -6.68
CA MET A 399 -28.54 12.13 -7.86
C MET A 399 -28.23 11.16 -9.01
N THR A 400 -27.03 10.58 -9.06
CA THR A 400 -26.57 9.77 -10.20
C THR A 400 -26.00 8.42 -9.77
N PHE A 401 -24.69 8.25 -9.84
CA PHE A 401 -23.99 7.02 -9.48
C PHE A 401 -22.79 7.35 -8.59
N SER A 402 -22.50 6.47 -7.64
CA SER A 402 -21.27 6.56 -6.86
C SER A 402 -20.04 6.31 -7.74
N ARG A 403 -18.90 6.88 -7.34
CA ARG A 403 -17.62 6.65 -8.01
C ARG A 403 -17.32 5.15 -8.14
N PHE A 404 -17.55 4.40 -7.06
CA PHE A 404 -17.39 2.95 -7.03
C PHE A 404 -18.22 2.24 -8.10
N THR A 405 -19.48 2.64 -8.27
CA THR A 405 -20.38 2.02 -9.26
C THR A 405 -19.89 2.24 -10.68
N LEU A 406 -19.36 3.43 -10.98
CA LEU A 406 -18.79 3.73 -12.29
C LEU A 406 -17.51 2.91 -12.54
N ASP A 407 -16.60 2.83 -11.56
CA ASP A 407 -15.38 2.02 -11.66
C ASP A 407 -15.68 0.53 -11.84
N ALA A 408 -16.65 0.00 -11.09
CA ALA A 408 -17.09 -1.39 -11.19
C ALA A 408 -17.68 -1.73 -12.57
N ASN A 409 -18.22 -0.74 -13.28
CA ASN A 409 -18.85 -0.89 -14.59
C ASN A 409 -18.03 -0.25 -15.72
N HIS A 410 -16.75 0.04 -15.48
CA HIS A 410 -15.88 0.76 -16.43
C HIS A 410 -15.82 0.10 -17.81
N PHE A 411 -15.91 -1.23 -17.87
CA PHE A 411 -15.99 -1.97 -19.15
C PHE A 411 -17.22 -1.56 -19.97
N TRP A 412 -18.41 -1.49 -19.38
CA TRP A 412 -19.63 -1.12 -20.10
C TRP A 412 -19.63 0.36 -20.50
N ILE A 413 -19.09 1.22 -19.64
CA ILE A 413 -18.85 2.64 -19.95
C ILE A 413 -17.96 2.75 -21.21
N ALA A 414 -16.85 2.01 -21.24
CA ALA A 414 -15.96 1.93 -22.38
C ALA A 414 -16.68 1.45 -23.67
N VAL A 415 -17.53 0.42 -23.59
CA VAL A 415 -18.35 -0.04 -24.75
C VAL A 415 -19.28 1.06 -25.26
N ILE A 416 -19.97 1.77 -24.37
CA ILE A 416 -20.88 2.86 -24.75
C ILE A 416 -20.12 3.97 -25.49
N ILE A 417 -18.97 4.40 -24.97
CA ILE A 417 -18.14 5.42 -25.61
C ILE A 417 -17.67 4.95 -26.98
N PHE A 418 -17.22 3.70 -27.10
CA PHE A 418 -16.83 3.10 -28.39
C PHE A 418 -17.94 3.19 -29.43
N LEU A 419 -19.13 2.69 -29.09
CA LEU A 419 -20.25 2.62 -30.03
C LEU A 419 -20.73 4.02 -30.44
N ILE A 420 -20.85 4.95 -29.48
CA ILE A 420 -21.24 6.33 -29.77
C ILE A 420 -20.19 7.01 -30.65
N SER A 421 -18.89 6.89 -30.30
CA SER A 421 -17.82 7.50 -31.09
C SER A 421 -17.75 6.94 -32.51
N ILE A 422 -17.85 5.62 -32.70
CA ILE A 422 -17.90 5.00 -34.04
C ILE A 422 -19.11 5.52 -34.83
N ALA A 423 -20.30 5.54 -34.23
CA ALA A 423 -21.50 6.04 -34.88
C ALA A 423 -21.35 7.50 -35.33
N ILE A 424 -20.78 8.35 -34.48
CA ILE A 424 -20.53 9.77 -34.82
C ILE A 424 -19.52 9.88 -35.96
N MET A 425 -18.39 9.16 -35.90
CA MET A 425 -17.35 9.21 -36.94
C MET A 425 -17.82 8.68 -38.30
N LEU A 426 -18.74 7.71 -38.31
CA LEU A 426 -19.39 7.17 -39.51
C LEU A 426 -20.47 8.11 -40.06
N SER A 427 -21.23 8.78 -39.19
CA SER A 427 -22.33 9.68 -39.60
C SER A 427 -21.86 10.93 -40.37
N GLN A 428 -20.57 11.28 -40.25
CA GLN A 428 -19.99 12.45 -40.92
C GLN A 428 -19.65 12.17 -42.39
N LYS A 429 -20.38 12.79 -43.31
CA LYS A 429 -20.00 12.84 -44.73
C LYS A 429 -18.88 13.85 -44.94
N VAL A 430 -17.71 13.38 -45.37
CA VAL A 430 -16.58 14.26 -45.75
C VAL A 430 -16.63 14.50 -47.25
N GLY A 431 -16.80 15.77 -47.63
CA GLY A 431 -16.67 16.25 -49.01
C GLY A 431 -15.69 17.44 -49.12
N GLU A 432 -15.62 18.05 -50.30
CA GLU A 432 -14.71 19.18 -50.56
C GLU A 432 -15.02 20.40 -49.68
N LYS A 433 -16.30 20.65 -49.37
CA LYS A 433 -16.77 21.80 -48.56
C LYS A 433 -16.65 21.62 -47.04
N THR A 434 -16.07 20.52 -46.55
CA THR A 434 -15.91 20.28 -45.11
C THR A 434 -14.70 21.06 -44.57
N SER A 435 -14.87 21.78 -43.45
CA SER A 435 -13.80 22.58 -42.84
C SER A 435 -12.59 21.71 -42.45
N GLY A 436 -11.39 22.31 -42.48
CA GLY A 436 -10.15 21.62 -42.09
C GLY A 436 -10.18 21.10 -40.66
N ILE A 437 -10.81 21.85 -39.75
CA ILE A 437 -10.98 21.50 -38.34
C ILE A 437 -11.83 20.22 -38.19
N SER A 438 -12.96 20.13 -38.89
CA SER A 438 -13.80 18.91 -38.87
C SER A 438 -13.07 17.69 -39.40
N LYS A 439 -12.28 17.84 -40.47
CA LYS A 439 -11.45 16.74 -41.01
C LYS A 439 -10.39 16.29 -39.98
N ALA A 440 -9.73 17.23 -39.29
CA ALA A 440 -8.74 16.93 -38.28
C ALA A 440 -9.34 16.20 -37.07
N ILE A 441 -10.46 16.67 -36.53
CA ILE A 441 -11.15 16.04 -35.40
C ILE A 441 -11.60 14.62 -35.76
N ARG A 442 -12.12 14.42 -36.97
CA ARG A 442 -12.51 13.08 -37.44
C ARG A 442 -11.32 12.12 -37.53
N LYS A 443 -10.16 12.60 -38.02
CA LYS A 443 -8.93 11.80 -38.06
C LYS A 443 -8.46 11.43 -36.65
N LEU A 444 -8.48 12.40 -35.72
CA LEU A 444 -8.17 12.14 -34.31
C LEU A 444 -9.12 11.13 -33.69
N GLY A 445 -10.43 11.26 -33.94
CA GLY A 445 -11.44 10.29 -33.47
C GLY A 445 -11.12 8.86 -33.92
N TRP A 446 -10.83 8.66 -35.21
CA TRP A 446 -10.43 7.33 -35.72
C TRP A 446 -9.10 6.84 -35.16
N LEU A 447 -8.10 7.72 -35.01
CA LEU A 447 -6.83 7.38 -34.38
C LEU A 447 -7.05 6.82 -32.97
N PHE A 448 -7.84 7.49 -32.14
CA PHE A 448 -8.09 7.05 -30.77
C PHE A 448 -9.02 5.86 -30.67
N ILE A 449 -9.94 5.65 -31.62
CA ILE A 449 -10.67 4.38 -31.77
C ILE A 449 -9.68 3.22 -31.97
N ILE A 450 -8.73 3.36 -32.90
CA ILE A 450 -7.72 2.33 -33.20
C ILE A 450 -6.82 2.10 -31.98
N LEU A 451 -6.30 3.16 -31.36
CA LEU A 451 -5.44 3.07 -30.18
C LEU A 451 -6.17 2.44 -28.97
N GLY A 452 -7.45 2.76 -28.78
CA GLY A 452 -8.29 2.15 -27.77
C GLY A 452 -8.51 0.66 -28.03
N SER A 453 -8.80 0.26 -29.28
CA SER A 453 -8.97 -1.14 -29.65
C SER A 453 -7.68 -1.93 -29.48
N PHE A 454 -6.55 -1.35 -29.89
CA PHE A 454 -5.22 -1.95 -29.71
C PHE A 454 -4.84 -2.10 -28.23
N SER A 455 -5.06 -1.06 -27.42
CA SER A 455 -4.83 -1.11 -25.97
C SER A 455 -5.72 -2.16 -25.31
N GLY A 456 -7.00 -2.23 -25.69
CA GLY A 456 -7.94 -3.24 -25.21
C GLY A 456 -7.50 -4.67 -25.55
N MET A 457 -7.04 -4.89 -26.78
CA MET A 457 -6.46 -6.17 -27.21
C MET A 457 -5.25 -6.56 -26.37
N LEU A 458 -4.32 -5.62 -26.12
CA LEU A 458 -3.13 -5.87 -25.28
C LEU A 458 -3.48 -6.23 -23.83
N ILE A 459 -4.54 -5.63 -23.27
CA ILE A 459 -5.05 -5.96 -21.93
C ILE A 459 -5.56 -7.40 -21.89
N LEU A 460 -6.29 -7.83 -22.93
CA LEU A 460 -6.86 -9.19 -23.00
C LEU A 460 -5.78 -10.26 -23.24
N LEU A 461 -4.80 -9.98 -24.08
CA LEU A 461 -3.75 -10.95 -24.45
C LEU A 461 -2.79 -11.27 -23.30
N LYS A 462 -2.62 -10.37 -22.32
CA LYS A 462 -1.73 -10.54 -21.16
C LYS A 462 -0.38 -11.20 -21.52
N ILE A 463 0.33 -10.65 -22.50
CA ILE A 463 1.55 -11.25 -23.06
C ILE A 463 2.56 -11.54 -21.94
N GLY A 464 2.85 -12.82 -21.71
CA GLY A 464 3.73 -13.29 -20.64
C GLY A 464 5.13 -12.66 -20.75
N GLY A 465 5.70 -12.24 -19.61
CA GLY A 465 6.99 -11.55 -19.57
C GLY A 465 6.95 -10.05 -19.90
N LEU A 466 5.85 -9.53 -20.49
CA LEU A 466 5.70 -8.12 -20.87
C LEU A 466 4.67 -7.37 -20.00
N SER A 467 4.74 -7.59 -18.69
CA SER A 467 3.82 -6.94 -17.72
C SER A 467 3.80 -5.41 -17.81
N ILE A 468 4.91 -4.80 -18.24
CA ILE A 468 5.03 -3.36 -18.50
C ILE A 468 4.05 -2.92 -19.60
N ILE A 469 3.98 -3.68 -20.70
CA ILE A 469 3.10 -3.36 -21.83
C ILE A 469 1.63 -3.43 -21.39
N THR A 470 1.26 -4.48 -20.65
CA THR A 470 -0.11 -4.59 -20.14
C THR A 470 -0.47 -3.44 -19.20
N ARG A 471 0.45 -3.02 -18.31
CA ARG A 471 0.23 -1.86 -17.42
C ARG A 471 0.03 -0.56 -18.19
N LEU A 472 0.87 -0.31 -19.19
CA LEU A 472 0.73 0.86 -20.06
C LEU A 472 -0.55 0.80 -20.89
N ALA A 473 -0.95 -0.38 -21.34
CA ALA A 473 -2.17 -0.56 -22.11
C ALA A 473 -3.42 -0.14 -21.32
N TYR A 474 -3.50 -0.41 -20.01
CA TYR A 474 -4.60 0.11 -19.17
C TYR A 474 -4.68 1.64 -19.18
N THR A 475 -3.54 2.32 -19.03
CA THR A 475 -3.51 3.79 -19.07
C THR A 475 -3.81 4.32 -20.47
N GLY A 476 -3.24 3.70 -21.51
CA GLY A 476 -3.50 4.03 -22.91
C GLY A 476 -4.97 3.82 -23.32
N PHE A 477 -5.63 2.81 -22.76
CA PHE A 477 -7.05 2.53 -22.96
C PHE A 477 -7.92 3.68 -22.43
N ASP A 478 -7.71 4.09 -21.17
CA ASP A 478 -8.46 5.19 -20.55
C ASP A 478 -8.19 6.54 -21.25
N PHE A 479 -6.93 6.81 -21.63
CA PHE A 479 -6.60 7.99 -22.43
C PHE A 479 -7.31 7.99 -23.78
N SER A 480 -7.34 6.85 -24.47
CA SER A 480 -8.01 6.73 -25.75
C SER A 480 -9.49 7.10 -25.64
N PHE A 481 -10.17 6.66 -24.57
CA PHE A 481 -11.57 7.03 -24.35
C PHE A 481 -11.78 8.50 -24.06
N VAL A 482 -10.89 9.14 -23.29
CA VAL A 482 -10.98 10.59 -23.05
C VAL A 482 -10.93 11.34 -24.38
N PHE A 483 -9.98 11.00 -25.25
CA PHE A 483 -9.87 11.67 -26.55
C PHE A 483 -10.96 11.27 -27.55
N MET A 484 -11.48 10.03 -27.49
CA MET A 484 -12.67 9.62 -28.24
C MET A 484 -13.89 10.44 -27.82
N ALA A 485 -14.12 10.61 -26.52
CA ALA A 485 -15.22 11.41 -26.00
C ALA A 485 -15.06 12.89 -26.38
N ILE A 486 -13.88 13.48 -26.21
CA ILE A 486 -13.59 14.87 -26.60
C ILE A 486 -13.84 15.08 -28.11
N SER A 487 -13.23 14.27 -28.96
CA SER A 487 -13.39 14.40 -30.42
C SER A 487 -14.84 14.20 -30.88
N SER A 488 -15.59 13.32 -30.20
CA SER A 488 -17.01 13.10 -30.44
C SER A 488 -17.86 14.29 -29.99
N ILE A 489 -17.62 14.84 -28.81
CA ILE A 489 -18.31 16.04 -28.29
C ILE A 489 -18.07 17.23 -29.22
N ILE A 490 -16.81 17.52 -29.57
CA ILE A 490 -16.48 18.63 -30.46
C ILE A 490 -17.14 18.43 -31.84
N SER A 491 -17.12 17.19 -32.36
CA SER A 491 -17.81 16.83 -33.60
C SER A 491 -19.31 17.15 -33.56
N LEU A 492 -19.99 16.81 -32.46
CA LEU A 492 -21.41 17.11 -32.28
C LEU A 492 -21.66 18.62 -32.17
N ILE A 493 -20.84 19.35 -31.41
CA ILE A 493 -20.96 20.81 -31.26
C ILE A 493 -20.78 21.53 -32.61
N ILE A 494 -19.77 21.15 -33.40
CA ILE A 494 -19.58 21.72 -34.75
C ILE A 494 -20.80 21.45 -35.64
N ARG A 495 -21.38 20.24 -35.55
CA ARG A 495 -22.58 19.89 -36.31
C ARG A 495 -23.77 20.75 -35.92
N ILE A 496 -23.97 21.03 -34.63
CA ILE A 496 -25.02 21.91 -34.11
C ILE A 496 -24.84 23.35 -34.60
N GLY A 497 -23.59 23.85 -34.62
CA GLY A 497 -23.25 25.20 -35.07
C GLY A 497 -23.50 25.45 -36.56
N SER A 498 -23.41 24.42 -37.42
CA SER A 498 -23.60 24.56 -38.86
C SER A 498 -25.08 24.62 -39.27
N ASP A 499 -25.48 25.58 -40.12
CA ASP A 499 -26.86 25.72 -40.64
C ASP A 499 -27.42 24.51 -41.38
N LYS A 500 -26.54 23.65 -41.92
CA LYS A 500 -26.92 22.41 -42.62
C LYS A 500 -26.86 21.16 -41.74
N GLY A 501 -26.39 21.27 -40.49
CA GLY A 501 -25.93 20.13 -39.69
C GLY A 501 -27.01 19.39 -38.89
N ILE A 502 -28.16 20.03 -38.62
CA ILE A 502 -29.27 19.39 -37.89
C ILE A 502 -30.32 18.79 -38.87
N GLN A 503 -30.32 19.22 -40.14
CA GLN A 503 -31.23 18.72 -41.18
C GLN A 503 -30.75 17.44 -41.88
N LYS A 504 -29.49 17.03 -41.68
CA LYS A 504 -28.88 15.77 -42.12
C LYS A 504 -28.27 15.09 -40.92
#